data_AF-A0A067H635-F1
#
_entry.id   AF-A0A067H635-F1
#
_cell.length_a   1.000
_cell.length_b   1.000
_cell.length_c   1.000
_cell.angle_alpha   90.00
_cell.angle_beta   90.00
_cell.angle_gamma   90.00
#
_symmetry.space_group_name_H-M   'P 1'
#
loop_
_entity.id
_entity.type
_entity.pdbx_description
1 polymer ?
#
loop_
_entity_poly.entity_id
_entity_poly.type
_entity_poly.pdbx_seq_one_letter_code
_entity_poly.pdbx_strand_id
1 'polypeptide(L)'
;MIRLTLTLVLVIGILSSTSQSLRFEIQSAHTKCIAEDIKSNSMTVGKYNVVNPNDGHPLPESHKLTVRVTSAYGNSYHYADRVDSGQFAFTAAEAGDYMACFWAVDHSPQTTVTIDFDWRTGVQAKDWSNVAKKGSVDVMELELKKLYDTVSSIHQEMFYLRER
;
A
#
# COMPACT_ATOMS: atom_id res chain seq x y z
N MET A 1 17.86 -5.88 38.56
CA MET A 1 17.80 -4.72 37.63
C MET A 1 18.04 -5.14 36.19
N ILE A 2 19.18 -5.75 35.83
CA ILE A 2 19.50 -6.18 34.44
C ILE A 2 18.47 -7.11 33.78
N ARG A 3 17.87 -8.04 34.51
CA ARG A 3 16.84 -8.92 33.94
C ARG A 3 15.55 -8.17 33.59
N LEU A 4 15.18 -7.17 34.37
CA LEU A 4 13.97 -6.35 34.17
C LEU A 4 14.13 -5.41 32.97
N THR A 5 15.31 -4.81 32.82
CA THR A 5 15.63 -3.99 31.64
C THR A 5 15.68 -4.82 30.37
N LEU A 6 16.24 -6.04 30.41
CA LEU A 6 16.27 -6.94 29.24
C LEU A 6 14.84 -7.34 28.80
N THR A 7 13.96 -7.67 29.75
CA THR A 7 12.55 -7.96 29.45
C THR A 7 11.82 -6.75 28.89
N LEU A 8 12.09 -5.55 29.39
CA LEU A 8 11.44 -4.32 28.90
C LEU A 8 11.87 -4.00 27.46
N VAL A 9 13.17 -4.13 27.15
CA VAL A 9 13.71 -3.92 25.80
C VAL A 9 13.13 -4.95 24.81
N LEU A 10 13.00 -6.22 25.22
CA LEU A 10 12.41 -7.26 24.38
C LEU A 10 10.93 -6.96 24.07
N VAL A 11 10.16 -6.54 25.07
CA VAL A 11 8.73 -6.19 24.90
C VAL A 11 8.58 -4.98 23.97
N ILE A 12 9.40 -3.94 24.14
CA ILE A 12 9.38 -2.77 23.25
C ILE A 12 9.75 -3.15 21.81
N GLY A 13 10.73 -4.04 21.63
CA GLY A 13 11.14 -4.52 20.30
C GLY A 13 10.08 -5.35 19.56
N ILE A 14 9.20 -6.04 20.29
CA ILE A 14 8.08 -6.79 19.68
C ILE A 14 6.95 -5.82 19.28
N LEU A 15 6.70 -4.79 20.10
CA LEU A 15 5.66 -3.79 19.87
C LEU A 15 6.00 -2.78 18.77
N SER A 16 7.26 -2.70 18.32
CA SER A 16 7.70 -1.77 17.27
C SER A 16 7.56 -2.32 15.84
N SER A 17 6.83 -3.42 15.65
CA SER A 17 6.56 -3.94 14.30
C SER A 17 5.68 -2.96 13.52
N THR A 18 6.32 -2.21 12.62
CA THR A 18 5.64 -1.36 11.63
C THR A 18 5.42 -2.19 10.37
N SER A 19 4.26 -2.83 10.21
CA SER A 19 3.88 -3.38 8.91
C SER A 19 3.23 -2.28 8.08
N GLN A 20 3.70 -2.09 6.85
CA GLN A 20 3.23 -1.09 5.89
C GLN A 20 2.59 -1.77 4.67
N SER A 21 2.17 -3.03 4.81
CA SER A 21 1.59 -3.82 3.72
C SER A 21 0.47 -4.70 4.26
N LEU A 22 -0.58 -4.84 3.45
CA LEU A 22 -1.72 -5.70 3.67
C LEU A 22 -1.46 -7.04 2.97
N ARG A 23 -1.53 -8.13 3.74
CA ARG A 23 -1.52 -9.49 3.19
C ARG A 23 -2.89 -10.13 3.37
N PHE A 24 -3.47 -10.63 2.29
CA PHE A 24 -4.78 -11.28 2.35
C PHE A 24 -4.90 -12.40 1.32
N GLU A 25 -5.86 -13.30 1.56
CA GLU A 25 -6.13 -14.47 0.73
C GLU A 25 -7.46 -14.34 -0.01
N ILE A 26 -7.50 -14.83 -1.25
CA ILE A 26 -8.71 -14.95 -2.08
C ILE A 26 -8.80 -16.38 -2.62
N GLN A 27 -9.97 -17.00 -2.52
CA GLN A 27 -10.23 -18.30 -3.16
C GLN A 27 -10.54 -18.12 -4.66
N SER A 28 -10.27 -19.13 -5.49
CA SER A 28 -10.63 -19.14 -6.91
C SER A 28 -12.08 -18.73 -7.14
N ALA A 29 -12.34 -17.96 -8.20
CA ALA A 29 -13.66 -17.38 -8.53
C ALA A 29 -14.21 -16.34 -7.52
N HIS A 30 -13.47 -15.97 -6.47
CA HIS A 30 -13.85 -14.89 -5.57
C HIS A 30 -13.16 -13.56 -5.89
N THR A 31 -13.73 -12.50 -5.31
CA THR A 31 -13.22 -11.13 -5.40
C THR A 31 -13.02 -10.58 -4.00
N LYS A 32 -11.96 -9.79 -3.80
CA LYS A 32 -11.81 -8.93 -2.62
C LYS A 32 -11.50 -7.51 -3.05
N CYS A 33 -12.11 -6.55 -2.36
CA CYS A 33 -11.89 -5.13 -2.58
C CYS A 33 -11.43 -4.48 -1.30
N ILE A 34 -10.43 -3.60 -1.41
CA ILE A 34 -9.96 -2.72 -0.34
C ILE A 34 -10.32 -1.30 -0.74
N ALA A 35 -10.86 -0.53 0.20
CA ALA A 35 -11.27 0.86 -0.01
C ALA A 35 -10.46 1.80 0.88
N GLU A 36 -10.16 2.99 0.36
CA GLU A 36 -9.44 4.06 1.06
C GLU A 36 -10.11 5.40 0.75
N ASP A 37 -10.34 6.23 1.78
CA ASP A 37 -10.81 7.62 1.63
C ASP A 37 -9.61 8.50 1.27
N ILE A 38 -9.54 8.96 0.03
CA ILE A 38 -8.41 9.71 -0.53
C ILE A 38 -8.82 11.17 -0.72
N LYS A 39 -7.96 12.10 -0.29
CA LYS A 39 -8.14 13.54 -0.52
C LYS A 39 -7.87 13.91 -1.98
N SER A 40 -8.60 14.91 -2.50
CA SER A 40 -8.32 15.50 -3.81
C SER A 40 -6.89 16.05 -3.88
N ASN A 41 -6.27 15.93 -5.06
CA ASN A 41 -4.88 16.28 -5.36
C ASN A 41 -3.83 15.50 -4.56
N SER A 42 -4.22 14.44 -3.87
CA SER A 42 -3.28 13.55 -3.19
C SER A 42 -2.67 12.56 -4.19
N MET A 43 -1.35 12.40 -4.16
CA MET A 43 -0.66 11.36 -4.92
C MET A 43 -0.86 10.02 -4.24
N THR A 44 -1.17 8.99 -5.01
CA THR A 44 -1.43 7.64 -4.54
C THR A 44 -0.60 6.65 -5.34
N VAL A 45 0.01 5.70 -4.65
CA VAL A 45 0.82 4.63 -5.23
C VAL A 45 0.38 3.32 -4.59
N GLY A 46 0.09 2.31 -5.42
CA GLY A 46 -0.19 0.97 -4.96
C GLY A 46 0.70 -0.06 -5.65
N LYS A 47 1.15 -1.06 -4.90
CA LYS A 47 1.92 -2.20 -5.40
C LYS A 47 1.30 -3.48 -4.92
N TYR A 48 1.10 -4.44 -5.82
CA TYR A 48 0.55 -5.74 -5.46
C TYR A 48 1.36 -6.86 -6.10
N ASN A 49 1.47 -7.98 -5.39
CA ASN A 49 2.05 -9.20 -5.91
C ASN A 49 1.41 -10.43 -5.27
N VAL A 50 1.26 -11.48 -6.05
CA VAL A 50 0.92 -12.80 -5.56
C VAL A 50 2.14 -13.37 -4.83
N VAL A 51 1.94 -13.89 -3.63
CA VAL A 51 2.97 -14.58 -2.87
C VAL A 51 3.18 -15.95 -3.49
N ASN A 52 4.40 -16.23 -3.96
CA ASN A 52 4.74 -17.51 -4.52
C ASN A 52 5.16 -18.49 -3.42
N PRO A 53 4.39 -19.57 -3.17
CA PRO A 53 4.78 -20.57 -2.17
C PRO A 53 5.99 -21.40 -2.62
N ASN A 54 6.30 -21.45 -3.92
CA ASN A 54 7.37 -22.24 -4.50
C ASN A 54 8.44 -21.32 -5.12
N ASP A 55 9.37 -20.87 -4.29
CA ASP A 55 10.47 -20.01 -4.73
C ASP A 55 11.25 -20.63 -5.90
N GLY A 56 11.44 -19.84 -6.97
CA GLY A 56 12.18 -20.25 -8.17
C GLY A 56 11.35 -20.92 -9.28
N HIS A 57 10.06 -21.20 -9.05
CA HIS A 57 9.14 -21.68 -10.09
C HIS A 57 8.12 -20.62 -10.48
N PRO A 58 7.74 -20.50 -11.77
CA PRO A 58 6.72 -19.54 -12.18
C PRO A 58 5.36 -19.89 -11.57
N LEU A 59 4.61 -18.87 -11.18
CA LEU A 59 3.24 -19.04 -10.71
C LEU A 59 2.37 -19.62 -11.83
N PRO A 60 1.52 -20.62 -11.53
CA PRO A 60 0.62 -21.18 -12.53
C PRO A 60 -0.48 -20.18 -12.90
N GLU A 61 -1.09 -20.36 -14.07
CA GLU A 61 -2.17 -19.49 -14.57
C GLU A 61 -3.36 -19.37 -13.60
N SER A 62 -3.58 -20.37 -12.73
CA SER A 62 -4.63 -20.37 -11.72
C SER A 62 -4.42 -19.36 -10.58
N HIS A 63 -3.19 -18.85 -10.41
CA HIS A 63 -2.85 -17.89 -9.36
C HIS A 63 -2.80 -16.44 -9.88
N LYS A 64 -3.04 -16.24 -11.18
CA LYS A 64 -3.11 -14.90 -11.76
C LYS A 64 -4.36 -14.16 -11.30
N LEU A 65 -4.26 -12.83 -11.30
CA LEU A 65 -5.28 -11.92 -10.82
C LEU A 65 -5.69 -10.96 -11.93
N THR A 66 -6.97 -10.60 -11.94
CA THR A 66 -7.42 -9.36 -12.57
C THR A 66 -7.52 -8.31 -11.46
N VAL A 67 -7.01 -7.11 -11.70
CA VAL A 67 -6.97 -6.01 -10.72
C VAL A 67 -7.55 -4.76 -11.35
N ARG A 68 -8.41 -4.06 -10.61
CA ARG A 68 -9.00 -2.77 -11.04
C ARG A 68 -9.02 -1.79 -9.88
N VAL A 69 -8.65 -0.54 -10.16
CA VAL A 69 -8.74 0.57 -9.20
C VAL A 69 -9.71 1.61 -9.73
N THR A 70 -10.70 1.98 -8.92
CA THR A 70 -11.76 2.93 -9.31
C THR A 70 -12.09 3.92 -8.20
N SER A 71 -12.52 5.14 -8.54
CA SER A 71 -13.16 6.05 -7.58
C SER A 71 -14.65 5.75 -7.42
N ALA A 72 -15.26 6.27 -6.36
CA ALA A 72 -16.71 6.24 -6.11
C ALA A 72 -17.55 6.80 -7.28
N TYR A 73 -16.95 7.63 -8.14
CA TYR A 73 -17.61 8.23 -9.30
C TYR A 73 -17.48 7.37 -10.57
N GLY A 74 -16.87 6.19 -10.47
CA GLY A 74 -16.73 5.23 -11.56
C GLY A 74 -15.50 5.44 -12.45
N ASN A 75 -14.67 6.45 -12.16
CA ASN A 75 -13.41 6.68 -12.88
C ASN A 75 -12.44 5.51 -12.63
N SER A 76 -11.89 4.93 -13.70
CA SER A 76 -10.93 3.82 -13.60
C SER A 76 -9.49 4.35 -13.67
N TYR A 77 -8.70 4.09 -12.63
CA TYR A 77 -7.32 4.56 -12.50
C TYR A 77 -6.30 3.47 -12.81
N HIS A 78 -6.69 2.21 -12.69
CA HIS A 78 -5.85 1.07 -13.03
C HIS A 78 -6.70 -0.10 -13.50
N TYR A 79 -6.18 -0.85 -14.46
CA TYR A 79 -6.70 -2.14 -14.89
C TYR A 79 -5.55 -3.02 -15.34
N ALA A 80 -5.48 -4.23 -14.80
CA ALA A 80 -4.56 -5.25 -15.22
C ALA A 80 -5.28 -6.59 -15.26
N ASP A 81 -5.10 -7.34 -16.33
CA ASP A 81 -5.76 -8.62 -16.53
C ASP A 81 -4.76 -9.77 -16.49
N ARG A 82 -5.08 -10.83 -15.74
CA ARG A 82 -4.29 -12.04 -15.61
C ARG A 82 -2.80 -11.78 -15.33
N VAL A 83 -2.52 -11.00 -14.28
CA VAL A 83 -1.16 -10.67 -13.82
C VAL A 83 -0.86 -11.34 -12.47
N ASP A 84 0.41 -11.58 -12.20
CA ASP A 84 0.91 -12.04 -10.89
C ASP A 84 1.35 -10.87 -10.01
N SER A 85 1.75 -9.75 -10.61
CA SER A 85 2.16 -8.54 -9.90
C SER A 85 1.86 -7.28 -10.72
N GLY A 86 1.91 -6.13 -10.05
CA GLY A 86 1.77 -4.85 -10.72
C GLY A 86 1.85 -3.68 -9.76
N GLN A 87 1.84 -2.48 -10.34
CA GLN A 87 1.81 -1.23 -9.60
C GLN A 87 0.96 -0.20 -10.33
N PHE A 88 0.35 0.71 -9.57
CA PHE A 88 -0.36 1.86 -10.09
C PHE A 88 0.09 3.13 -9.38
N ALA A 89 0.03 4.26 -10.08
CA ALA A 89 0.29 5.57 -9.51
C ALA A 89 -0.63 6.60 -10.16
N PHE A 90 -1.31 7.42 -9.36
CA PHE A 90 -2.17 8.49 -9.87
C PHE A 90 -2.25 9.63 -8.85
N THR A 91 -2.76 10.77 -9.31
CA THR A 91 -3.18 11.88 -8.43
C THR A 91 -4.69 11.91 -8.41
N ALA A 92 -5.29 11.82 -7.22
CA ALA A 92 -6.73 11.80 -7.04
C ALA A 92 -7.35 13.11 -7.56
N ALA A 93 -8.23 13.03 -8.56
CA ALA A 93 -8.91 14.22 -9.07
C ALA A 93 -9.91 14.77 -8.04
N GLU A 94 -10.55 13.86 -7.33
CA GLU A 94 -11.66 14.12 -6.42
C GLU A 94 -11.41 13.47 -5.06
N ALA A 95 -11.98 14.06 -4.01
CA ALA A 95 -11.96 13.47 -2.68
C ALA A 95 -13.05 12.40 -2.53
N GLY A 96 -12.76 11.34 -1.79
CA GLY A 96 -13.72 10.29 -1.43
C GLY A 96 -13.14 8.89 -1.55
N ASP A 97 -14.02 7.89 -1.62
CA ASP A 97 -13.62 6.49 -1.60
C ASP A 97 -13.03 6.05 -2.96
N TYR A 98 -11.85 5.44 -2.89
CA TYR A 98 -11.22 4.71 -3.98
C TYR A 98 -11.12 3.26 -3.59
N MET A 99 -11.34 2.38 -4.56
CA MET A 99 -11.42 0.94 -4.32
C MET A 99 -10.49 0.18 -5.26
N ALA A 100 -9.62 -0.65 -4.68
CA ALA A 100 -8.79 -1.61 -5.40
C ALA A 100 -9.41 -3.00 -5.23
N CYS A 101 -9.89 -3.57 -6.34
CA CYS A 101 -10.49 -4.88 -6.37
C CYS A 101 -9.60 -5.89 -7.09
N PHE A 102 -9.56 -7.09 -6.53
CA PHE A 102 -8.75 -8.22 -6.96
C PHE A 102 -9.67 -9.40 -7.22
N TRP A 103 -9.66 -9.91 -8.45
CA TRP A 103 -10.42 -11.10 -8.86
C TRP A 103 -9.46 -12.27 -9.05
N ALA A 104 -9.71 -13.38 -8.35
CA ALA A 104 -8.99 -14.62 -8.57
C ALA A 104 -9.60 -15.38 -9.74
N VAL A 105 -8.75 -15.95 -10.60
CA VAL A 105 -9.19 -16.80 -11.71
C VAL A 105 -9.99 -17.98 -11.18
N ASP A 106 -11.09 -18.32 -11.87
CA ASP A 106 -11.85 -19.52 -11.57
C ASP A 106 -11.02 -20.76 -11.93
N HIS A 107 -10.94 -21.70 -10.99
CA HIS A 107 -10.09 -22.88 -11.12
C HIS A 107 -10.65 -24.04 -10.30
N SER A 108 -10.58 -25.24 -10.87
CA SER A 108 -10.92 -26.50 -10.21
C SER A 108 -9.73 -27.47 -10.31
N PRO A 109 -9.23 -28.03 -9.19
CA PRO A 109 -9.71 -27.83 -7.82
C PRO A 109 -9.52 -26.40 -7.31
N GLN A 110 -10.34 -25.98 -6.33
CA GLN A 110 -10.23 -24.65 -5.73
C GLN A 110 -8.81 -24.41 -5.21
N THR A 111 -8.27 -23.24 -5.52
CA THR A 111 -6.97 -22.77 -5.02
C THR A 111 -7.12 -21.45 -4.27
N THR A 112 -6.21 -21.20 -3.34
CA THR A 112 -6.16 -19.96 -2.56
C THR A 112 -4.96 -19.15 -3.02
N VAL A 113 -5.21 -17.91 -3.42
CA VAL A 113 -4.19 -16.96 -3.83
C VAL A 113 -3.91 -16.00 -2.67
N THR A 114 -2.67 -15.99 -2.19
CA THR A 114 -2.20 -15.03 -1.19
C THR A 114 -1.60 -13.82 -1.90
N ILE A 115 -2.02 -12.62 -1.50
CA ILE A 115 -1.67 -11.35 -2.14
C ILE A 115 -1.02 -10.45 -1.10
N ASP A 116 0.15 -9.93 -1.44
CA ASP A 116 0.75 -8.76 -0.78
C ASP A 116 0.30 -7.50 -1.50
N PHE A 117 -0.15 -6.51 -0.73
CA PHE A 117 -0.65 -5.25 -1.26
C PHE A 117 -0.24 -4.08 -0.36
N ASP A 118 0.49 -3.16 -0.95
CA ASP A 118 0.95 -1.92 -0.33
C ASP A 118 0.24 -0.76 -1.02
N TRP A 119 -0.61 -0.04 -0.30
CA TRP A 119 -1.33 1.14 -0.77
C TRP A 119 -0.91 2.34 0.07
N ARG A 120 -0.33 3.35 -0.58
CA ARG A 120 0.09 4.59 0.07
C ARG A 120 -0.50 5.80 -0.61
N THR A 121 -0.86 6.77 0.20
CA THR A 121 -1.46 8.04 -0.24
C THR A 121 -0.72 9.22 0.40
N GLY A 122 -0.68 10.35 -0.29
CA GLY A 122 -0.11 11.60 0.18
C GLY A 122 1.39 11.52 0.42
N VAL A 123 1.84 11.95 1.60
CA VAL A 123 3.27 11.97 1.96
C VAL A 123 3.90 10.58 2.00
N GLN A 124 3.10 9.54 2.26
CA GLN A 124 3.55 8.14 2.29
C GLN A 124 3.79 7.59 0.88
N ALA A 125 3.13 8.15 -0.13
CA ALA A 125 3.31 7.78 -1.54
C ALA A 125 4.53 8.46 -2.19
N LYS A 126 5.04 9.56 -1.59
CA LYS A 126 6.20 10.27 -2.13
C LYS A 126 7.47 9.45 -1.95
N ASP A 127 8.12 9.12 -3.07
CA ASP A 127 9.43 8.48 -3.06
C ASP A 127 10.55 9.53 -2.89
N TRP A 128 10.92 9.76 -1.64
CA TRP A 128 11.98 10.70 -1.24
C TRP A 128 13.38 10.29 -1.71
N SER A 129 13.59 9.02 -2.07
CA SER A 129 14.92 8.54 -2.49
C SER A 129 15.35 9.05 -3.87
N ASN A 130 14.38 9.38 -4.74
CA ASN A 130 14.64 9.89 -6.08
C ASN A 130 14.90 11.41 -6.14
N VAL A 131 14.61 12.14 -5.06
CA VAL A 131 14.85 13.59 -4.95
C VAL A 131 16.30 13.89 -4.55
N ALA A 132 16.94 12.99 -3.78
CA ALA A 132 18.26 13.17 -3.16
C ALA A 132 19.48 13.01 -4.09
N LYS A 133 19.35 13.21 -5.40
CA LYS A 133 20.48 13.04 -6.34
C LYS A 133 21.37 14.30 -6.42
N LYS A 134 21.77 14.94 -5.29
CA LYS A 134 22.83 15.98 -5.30
C LYS A 134 23.48 16.37 -3.95
N GLY A 135 24.42 15.59 -3.43
CA GLY A 135 25.40 16.05 -2.41
C GLY A 135 24.91 16.09 -0.95
N SER A 136 25.84 16.26 0.01
CA SER A 136 25.57 16.06 1.45
C SER A 136 24.70 17.12 2.13
N VAL A 137 24.67 18.36 1.62
CA VAL A 137 23.80 19.44 2.15
C VAL A 137 22.34 19.22 1.74
N ASP A 138 22.13 18.66 0.54
CA ASP A 138 20.81 18.32 -0.02
C ASP A 138 20.12 17.19 0.79
N VAL A 139 20.90 16.26 1.35
CA VAL A 139 20.36 15.18 2.21
C VAL A 139 19.73 15.73 3.50
N MET A 140 20.36 16.71 4.16
CA MET A 140 19.78 17.30 5.39
C MET A 140 18.53 18.13 5.09
N GLU A 141 18.54 18.90 3.99
CA GLU A 141 17.38 19.67 3.54
C GLU A 141 16.19 18.75 3.21
N LEU A 142 16.46 17.61 2.59
CA LEU A 142 15.46 16.59 2.27
C LEU A 142 14.84 15.95 3.51
N GLU A 143 15.63 15.63 4.53
CA GLU A 143 15.10 15.10 5.80
C GLU A 143 14.22 16.13 6.52
N LEU A 144 14.62 17.41 6.54
CA LEU A 144 13.80 18.50 7.07
C LEU A 144 12.49 18.64 6.28
N LYS A 145 12.55 18.54 4.96
CA LYS A 145 11.37 18.61 4.11
C LYS A 145 10.42 17.43 4.34
N LYS A 146 10.96 16.21 4.52
CA LYS A 146 10.16 15.03 4.85
C LYS A 146 9.44 15.20 6.19
N LEU A 147 10.12 15.70 7.21
CA LEU A 147 9.51 16.01 8.52
C LEU A 147 8.43 17.07 8.39
N TYR A 148 8.71 18.17 7.68
CA TYR A 148 7.75 19.24 7.48
C TYR A 148 6.48 18.78 6.75
N ASP A 149 6.63 18.07 5.62
CA ASP A 149 5.52 17.52 4.86
C ASP A 149 4.70 16.53 5.74
N THR A 150 5.36 15.73 6.57
CA THR A 150 4.70 14.80 7.51
C THR A 150 3.89 15.55 8.58
N VAL A 151 4.48 16.54 9.24
CA VAL A 151 3.80 17.36 10.26
C VAL A 151 2.62 18.13 9.64
N SER A 152 2.80 18.68 8.44
CA SER A 152 1.74 19.36 7.70
C SER A 152 0.58 18.41 7.38
N SER A 153 0.87 17.19 6.92
CA SER A 153 -0.13 16.15 6.66
C SER A 153 -0.94 15.81 7.91
N ILE A 154 -0.26 15.59 9.06
CA ILE A 154 -0.92 15.28 10.35
C ILE A 154 -1.81 16.45 10.78
N HIS A 155 -1.29 17.68 10.71
CA HIS A 155 -2.04 18.88 11.08
C HIS A 155 -3.32 18.97 10.25
N GLN A 156 -3.23 18.82 8.93
CA GLN A 156 -4.40 18.83 8.04
C GLN A 156 -5.40 17.71 8.33
N GLU A 157 -4.94 16.50 8.69
CA GLU A 157 -5.83 15.42 9.13
C GLU A 157 -6.55 15.73 10.45
N MET A 158 -5.87 16.33 11.44
CA MET A 158 -6.53 16.73 12.68
C MET A 158 -7.63 17.76 12.44
N PHE A 159 -7.41 18.73 11.54
CA PHE A 159 -8.46 19.70 11.17
C PHE A 159 -9.61 19.03 10.42
N TYR A 160 -9.30 18.16 9.45
CA TYR A 160 -10.31 17.42 8.69
C TYR A 160 -11.23 16.59 9.60
N LEU A 161 -10.67 15.87 10.58
CA LEU A 161 -11.44 15.06 11.53
C LEU A 161 -12.29 15.90 12.49
N ARG A 162 -11.96 17.18 12.71
CA ARG A 162 -12.75 18.09 13.54
C ARG A 162 -13.98 18.66 12.82
N GLU A 163 -13.92 18.79 11.50
CA GLU A 163 -15.01 19.33 10.68
C GLU A 163 -16.06 18.28 10.28
N ARG A 164 -15.73 16.99 10.40
CA ARG A 164 -16.68 15.87 10.31
C ARG A 164 -17.40 15.63 11.63
#